data_AF-A0A8J7K9D6-F1
#
_entry.id   AF-A0A8J7K9D6-F1
#
_cell.length_a   1.000
_cell.length_b   1.000
_cell.length_c   1.000
_cell.angle_alpha   90.00
_cell.angle_beta   90.00
_cell.angle_gamma   90.00
#
_symmetry.space_group_name_H-M   'P 1'
#
loop_
_entity.id
_entity.type
_entity.pdbx_description
1 polymer ?
#
loop_
_entity_poly.entity_id
_entity_poly.type
_entity_poly.pdbx_seq_one_letter_code
_entity_poly.pdbx_strand_id
1 'polypeptide(L)'
;MNKSKFFKVAGAAAMKAQQDKSFFDKVKAFSRLITAFRKKQYKPELGNMFMGIIAVLYIISPIDIIPEALFGPFGLIDDFGILMFGMKYFNKEIINFLNWEAAQDMYSNVEDAKIIK
;
A
#
# COMPACT_ATOMS: atom_id res chain seq x y z
N MET A 1 -31.28 2.54 -8.93
CA MET A 1 -29.96 2.00 -9.35
C MET A 1 -30.02 0.47 -9.29
N ASN A 2 -29.72 -0.23 -10.40
CA ASN A 2 -29.97 -1.67 -10.50
C ASN A 2 -28.87 -2.44 -9.75
N LYS A 3 -29.21 -3.07 -8.61
CA LYS A 3 -28.23 -3.71 -7.70
C LYS A 3 -27.29 -4.69 -8.43
N SER A 4 -27.79 -5.37 -9.47
CA SER A 4 -27.02 -6.31 -10.29
C SER A 4 -25.88 -5.68 -11.10
N LYS A 5 -26.00 -4.42 -11.53
CA LYS A 5 -24.91 -3.72 -12.23
C LYS A 5 -23.79 -3.34 -11.27
N PHE A 6 -24.12 -2.94 -10.05
CA PHE A 6 -23.13 -2.59 -9.01
C PHE A 6 -22.27 -3.80 -8.63
N PHE A 7 -22.87 -4.95 -8.33
CA PHE A 7 -22.11 -6.17 -8.00
C PHE A 7 -21.25 -6.68 -9.18
N LYS A 8 -21.69 -6.52 -10.43
CA LYS A 8 -20.88 -6.85 -11.61
C LYS A 8 -19.65 -5.94 -11.75
N VAL A 9 -19.83 -4.64 -11.53
CA VAL A 9 -18.74 -3.66 -11.64
C VAL A 9 -17.74 -3.82 -10.49
N ALA A 10 -18.24 -4.02 -9.26
CA ALA A 10 -17.41 -4.32 -8.10
C ALA A 10 -16.65 -5.65 -8.25
N GLY A 11 -17.31 -6.70 -8.74
CA GLY A 11 -16.68 -7.99 -9.03
C GLY A 11 -15.62 -7.90 -10.14
N ALA A 12 -15.88 -7.14 -11.20
CA ALA A 12 -14.91 -6.92 -12.27
C ALA A 12 -13.69 -6.11 -11.80
N ALA A 13 -13.89 -5.11 -10.93
CA ALA A 13 -12.81 -4.36 -10.31
C ALA A 13 -11.96 -5.23 -9.38
N ALA A 14 -12.60 -6.08 -8.56
CA ALA A 14 -11.92 -7.04 -7.70
C ALA A 14 -11.11 -8.08 -8.50
N MET A 15 -11.68 -8.62 -9.58
CA MET A 15 -10.98 -9.55 -10.48
C MET A 15 -9.79 -8.90 -11.20
N LYS A 16 -9.92 -7.63 -11.60
CA LYS A 16 -8.83 -6.87 -12.23
C LYS A 16 -7.72 -6.54 -11.23
N ALA A 17 -8.08 -6.13 -10.01
CA ALA A 17 -7.13 -5.92 -8.92
C ALA A 17 -6.43 -7.23 -8.49
N GLN A 18 -7.13 -8.36 -8.57
CA GLN A 18 -6.57 -9.68 -8.31
C GLN A 18 -5.61 -10.15 -9.42
N GLN A 19 -5.81 -9.71 -10.67
CA GLN A 19 -4.89 -9.98 -11.79
C GLN A 19 -3.69 -9.03 -11.85
N ASP A 20 -3.79 -7.82 -11.27
CA ASP A 20 -2.70 -6.86 -11.24
C ASP A 20 -1.60 -7.29 -10.26
N LYS A 21 -0.64 -8.09 -10.76
CA LYS A 21 0.60 -8.46 -10.04
C LYS A 21 1.29 -7.25 -9.37
N SER A 22 1.21 -6.09 -10.02
CA SER A 22 1.76 -4.82 -9.54
C SER A 22 1.28 -4.45 -8.13
N PHE A 23 0.04 -4.77 -7.76
CA PHE A 23 -0.48 -4.47 -6.43
C PHE A 23 0.12 -5.38 -5.35
N PHE A 24 0.12 -6.69 -5.58
CA PHE A 24 0.73 -7.65 -4.65
C PHE A 24 2.22 -7.39 -4.46
N ASP A 25 2.92 -6.93 -5.51
CA ASP A 25 4.32 -6.54 -5.42
C ASP A 25 4.52 -5.31 -4.53
N LYS A 26 3.61 -4.33 -4.57
CA LYS A 26 3.62 -3.19 -3.64
C LYS A 26 3.35 -3.61 -2.20
N VAL A 27 2.43 -4.54 -1.96
CA VAL A 27 2.18 -5.09 -0.61
C VAL A 27 3.41 -5.83 -0.08
N LYS A 28 4.08 -6.62 -0.92
CA LYS A 28 5.35 -7.26 -0.56
C LYS A 28 6.46 -6.24 -0.30
N ALA A 29 6.57 -5.18 -1.10
CA ALA A 29 7.51 -4.09 -0.85
C ALA A 29 7.21 -3.41 0.50
N PHE A 30 5.94 -3.22 0.83
CA PHE A 30 5.54 -2.64 2.11
C PHE A 30 5.91 -3.52 3.32
N SER A 31 5.79 -4.85 3.22
CA SER A 31 6.19 -5.74 4.32
C SER A 31 7.71 -5.69 4.55
N ARG A 32 8.51 -5.56 3.49
CA ARG A 32 9.96 -5.32 3.57
C ARG A 32 10.27 -3.96 4.18
N LEU A 33 9.52 -2.91 3.81
CA LEU A 33 9.62 -1.59 4.42
C LEU A 33 9.42 -1.63 5.93
N ILE A 34 8.36 -2.28 6.40
CA ILE A 34 8.09 -2.45 7.85
C ILE A 34 9.28 -3.16 8.52
N THR A 35 9.84 -4.17 7.87
CA THR A 35 10.99 -4.92 8.41
C THR A 35 12.23 -4.03 8.50
N ALA A 36 12.54 -3.26 7.46
CA ALA A 36 13.65 -2.32 7.43
C ALA A 36 13.49 -1.18 8.45
N PHE A 37 12.26 -0.69 8.64
CA PHE A 37 11.92 0.29 9.68
C PHE A 37 12.13 -0.28 11.09
N ARG A 38 11.65 -1.49 11.37
CA ARG A 38 11.86 -2.18 12.66
C ARG A 38 13.35 -2.39 12.97
N LYS A 39 14.15 -2.65 11.93
CA LYS A 39 15.62 -2.75 12.03
C LYS A 39 16.32 -1.39 12.12
N LYS A 40 15.58 -0.27 12.08
CA LYS A 40 16.11 1.11 12.02
C LYS A 40 17.03 1.39 10.82
N GLN A 41 16.97 0.56 9.77
CA GLN A 41 17.76 0.71 8.55
C GLN A 41 17.13 1.72 7.59
N TYR A 42 15.80 1.84 7.64
CA TYR A 42 15.03 2.77 6.83
C TYR A 42 14.21 3.69 7.75
N LYS A 43 14.21 5.00 7.45
CA LYS A 43 13.42 6.00 8.16
C LYS A 43 12.33 6.53 7.23
N PRO A 44 11.10 5.99 7.30
CA PRO A 44 9.99 6.43 6.48
C PRO A 44 9.51 7.82 6.86
N GLU A 45 8.81 8.47 5.93
CA GLU A 45 8.01 9.66 6.24
C GLU A 45 6.79 9.22 7.05
N LEU A 46 6.66 9.69 8.31
CA LEU A 46 5.64 9.23 9.26
C LEU A 46 4.21 9.27 8.68
N GLY A 47 3.87 10.35 7.97
CA GLY A 47 2.56 10.50 7.32
C GLY A 47 2.30 9.45 6.24
N ASN A 48 3.31 9.10 5.46
CA ASN A 48 3.15 8.08 4.43
C ASN A 48 3.18 6.66 5.00
N MET A 49 3.93 6.41 6.08
CA MET A 49 3.92 5.12 6.78
C MET A 49 2.54 4.85 7.40
N PHE A 50 1.93 5.88 8.00
CA PHE A 50 0.58 5.78 8.57
C PHE A 50 -0.46 5.47 7.48
N MET A 51 -0.43 6.18 6.36
CA MET A 51 -1.26 5.87 5.18
C MET A 51 -0.97 4.48 4.60
N GLY A 52 0.31 4.10 4.61
CA GLY A 52 0.87 2.76 4.41
C GLY A 52 0.06 1.67 5.11
N ILE A 53 0.02 1.80 6.43
CA ILE A 53 -0.60 0.85 7.35
C ILE A 53 -2.12 0.84 7.15
N ILE A 54 -2.76 2.01 7.00
CA ILE A 54 -4.21 2.10 6.74
C ILE A 54 -4.58 1.34 5.47
N ALA A 55 -3.83 1.53 4.38
CA ALA A 55 -4.09 0.84 3.12
C ALA A 55 -3.95 -0.68 3.27
N VAL A 56 -2.96 -1.17 4.01
CA VAL A 56 -2.76 -2.61 4.24
C VAL A 56 -3.80 -3.21 5.19
N LEU A 57 -4.15 -2.49 6.26
CA LEU A 57 -5.21 -2.91 7.19
C LEU A 57 -6.54 -3.05 6.46
N TYR A 58 -6.88 -2.12 5.56
CA TYR A 58 -8.08 -2.19 4.73
C TYR A 58 -8.13 -3.45 3.85
N ILE A 59 -6.99 -3.95 3.40
CA ILE A 59 -6.87 -5.14 2.54
C ILE A 59 -6.98 -6.43 3.35
N ILE A 60 -6.30 -6.52 4.50
CA ILE A 60 -6.25 -7.73 5.34
C ILE A 60 -7.61 -7.97 6.00
N SER A 61 -8.27 -6.89 6.40
CA SER A 61 -9.57 -6.94 7.04
C SER A 61 -10.32 -5.64 6.74
N PRO A 62 -11.22 -5.61 5.74
CA PRO A 62 -12.10 -4.46 5.52
C PRO A 62 -13.15 -4.25 6.65
N ILE A 63 -12.92 -4.74 7.87
CA ILE A 63 -14.01 -5.26 8.72
C ILE A 63 -14.44 -4.34 9.90
N ASP A 64 -13.62 -3.50 10.54
CA ASP A 64 -14.01 -2.91 11.84
C ASP A 64 -14.33 -1.38 11.92
N ILE A 65 -14.47 -0.64 10.80
CA ILE A 65 -14.93 0.79 10.79
C ILE A 65 -16.22 1.03 9.97
N ILE A 66 -16.74 0.00 9.30
CA ILE A 66 -18.17 -0.05 8.93
C ILE A 66 -19.13 -0.22 10.13
N PRO A 67 -18.79 -0.80 11.31
CA PRO A 67 -19.71 -1.64 12.06
C PRO A 67 -21.11 -1.07 12.26
N GLU A 68 -21.26 0.25 12.51
CA GLU A 68 -22.56 0.83 12.86
C GLU A 68 -22.77 2.34 12.59
N ALA A 69 -21.76 3.13 12.21
CA ALA A 69 -21.87 4.59 12.23
C ALA A 69 -21.14 5.19 11.02
N LEU A 70 -21.79 5.89 10.09
CA LEU A 70 -22.11 7.29 10.35
C LEU A 70 -23.32 7.78 9.47
N PHE A 71 -24.54 7.34 9.74
CA PHE A 71 -25.79 8.01 9.30
C PHE A 71 -26.43 7.69 7.92
N GLY A 72 -26.22 6.50 7.36
CA GLY A 72 -26.93 6.10 6.13
C GLY A 72 -26.34 6.74 4.85
N PRO A 73 -27.13 6.96 3.77
CA PRO A 73 -26.63 6.98 2.38
C PRO A 73 -25.72 8.15 1.98
N PHE A 74 -25.43 9.11 2.86
CA PHE A 74 -24.60 10.29 2.57
C PHE A 74 -23.11 10.15 2.95
N GLY A 75 -22.70 9.10 3.68
CA GLY A 75 -21.30 8.91 4.10
C GLY A 75 -20.37 8.29 3.04
N LEU A 76 -20.89 7.75 1.94
CA LEU A 76 -20.10 6.92 1.02
C LEU A 76 -19.19 7.69 0.05
N ILE A 77 -19.40 9.00 -0.12
CA ILE A 77 -18.73 9.80 -1.17
C ILE A 77 -17.48 10.51 -0.64
N ASP A 78 -17.43 10.88 0.64
CA ASP A 78 -16.30 11.61 1.24
C ASP A 78 -15.08 10.69 1.49
N ASP A 79 -15.32 9.43 1.86
CA ASP A 79 -14.26 8.48 2.22
C ASP A 79 -13.47 7.90 1.01
N PHE A 80 -14.09 7.83 -0.17
CA PHE A 80 -13.38 7.43 -1.40
C PHE A 80 -12.30 8.44 -1.80
N GLY A 81 -12.52 9.73 -1.50
CA GLY A 81 -11.53 10.78 -1.70
C GLY A 81 -10.32 10.59 -0.78
N ILE A 82 -10.56 10.30 0.50
CA ILE A 82 -9.53 10.02 1.50
C ILE A 82 -8.75 8.74 1.14
N LEU A 83 -9.42 7.70 0.64
CA LEU A 83 -8.76 6.47 0.16
C LEU A 83 -7.89 6.72 -1.08
N MET A 84 -8.41 7.43 -2.08
CA MET A 84 -7.64 7.78 -3.28
C MET A 84 -6.44 8.66 -2.94
N PHE A 85 -6.63 9.59 -2.00
CA PHE A 85 -5.55 10.43 -1.48
C PHE A 85 -4.54 9.59 -0.70
N GLY A 86 -4.98 8.73 0.22
CA GLY A 86 -4.13 7.80 0.97
C GLY A 86 -3.32 6.87 0.07
N MET A 87 -3.92 6.38 -1.01
CA MET A 87 -3.22 5.59 -2.03
C MET A 87 -2.11 6.36 -2.73
N LYS A 88 -2.24 7.68 -2.92
CA LYS A 88 -1.15 8.51 -3.45
C LYS A 88 0.05 8.51 -2.51
N TYR A 89 -0.16 8.70 -1.20
CA TYR A 89 0.92 8.69 -0.20
C TYR A 89 1.50 7.30 0.01
N PHE A 90 0.66 6.27 -0.01
CA PHE A 90 1.09 4.87 -0.03
C PHE A 90 2.07 4.62 -1.16
N ASN A 91 1.68 4.94 -2.40
CA ASN A 91 2.54 4.73 -3.57
C ASN A 91 3.83 5.55 -3.48
N LYS A 92 3.77 6.80 -3.00
CA LYS A 92 4.95 7.65 -2.80
C LYS A 92 5.97 6.97 -1.89
N GLU A 93 5.52 6.41 -0.76
CA GLU A 93 6.42 5.77 0.21
C GLU A 93 6.99 4.45 -0.30
N ILE A 94 6.18 3.66 -1.01
CA ILE A 94 6.66 2.45 -1.66
C ILE A 94 7.76 2.77 -2.67
N ILE A 95 7.59 3.82 -3.48
CA ILE A 95 8.61 4.24 -4.45
C ILE A 95 9.89 4.70 -3.73
N ASN A 96 9.76 5.52 -2.67
CA ASN A 96 10.91 5.96 -1.88
C ASN A 96 11.68 4.76 -1.29
N PHE A 97 10.95 3.80 -0.72
CA PHE A 97 11.53 2.59 -0.16
C PHE A 97 12.22 1.73 -1.20
N LEU A 98 11.59 1.49 -2.36
CA LEU A 98 12.19 0.71 -3.45
C LEU A 98 13.48 1.36 -3.99
N ASN A 99 13.50 2.69 -4.10
CA ASN A 99 14.70 3.43 -4.51
C ASN A 99 15.84 3.27 -3.48
N TRP A 100 15.50 3.33 -2.19
CA TRP A 100 16.47 3.09 -1.12
C TRP A 100 16.97 1.64 -1.10
N GLU A 101 16.08 0.66 -1.25
CA GLU A 101 16.39 -0.77 -1.29
C GLU A 101 17.35 -1.08 -2.46
N ALA A 102 17.05 -0.56 -3.65
CA ALA A 102 17.92 -0.69 -4.81
C ALA A 102 19.30 -0.02 -4.59
N ALA A 103 19.35 1.13 -3.91
CA ALA A 103 20.63 1.77 -3.59
C ALA A 103 21.48 0.91 -2.64
N GLN A 104 20.88 0.27 -1.63
CA GLN A 104 21.60 -0.66 -0.74
C GLN A 104 22.17 -1.85 -1.50
N ASP A 105 21.40 -2.44 -2.42
CA ASP A 105 21.87 -3.53 -3.27
C ASP A 105 23.03 -3.08 -4.18
N MET A 106 23.01 -1.84 -4.69
CA MET A 106 24.14 -1.35 -5.48
C MET A 106 25.40 -1.15 -4.64
N TYR A 107 25.30 -0.62 -3.42
CA TYR A 107 26.47 -0.41 -2.54
C TYR A 107 27.10 -1.74 -2.08
N SER A 108 26.31 -2.75 -1.74
CA SER A 108 26.83 -4.07 -1.35
C SER A 108 27.63 -4.73 -2.49
N ASN A 109 27.09 -4.71 -3.71
CA ASN A 109 27.76 -5.27 -4.89
C ASN A 109 29.09 -4.55 -5.22
N VAL A 110 29.19 -3.25 -4.95
CA VAL A 110 30.42 -2.47 -5.18
C VAL A 110 31.48 -2.77 -4.11
N GLU A 111 31.07 -2.95 -2.85
CA GLU A 111 31.99 -3.35 -1.77
C GLU A 111 32.52 -4.77 -1.98
N ASP A 112 31.65 -5.73 -2.33
CA ASP A 112 32.05 -7.10 -2.66
C ASP A 112 33.04 -7.13 -3.83
N ALA A 113 32.81 -6.34 -4.88
CA ALA A 113 33.73 -6.21 -6.02
C ALA A 113 35.09 -5.60 -5.65
N LYS A 114 35.16 -4.80 -4.58
CA LYS A 114 36.40 -4.19 -4.10
C LYS A 114 37.21 -5.11 -3.19
N ILE A 115 36.54 -6.06 -2.52
CA ILE A 115 37.17 -7.03 -1.61
C ILE A 115 37.85 -8.17 -2.38
N ILE A 116 37.45 -8.44 -3.63
CA ILE A 116 38.05 -9.47 -4.51
C ILE A 116 39.22 -8.88 -5.33
N LYS A 117 40.05 -8.01 -4.74
CA LYS A 117 41.19 -7.39 -5.43
C LYS A 117 42.51 -7.57 -4.69
#